data_AF-A0A3D0I5N4-F1
#
_entry.id   AF-A0A3D0I5N4-F1
#
_cell.length_a   1.000
_cell.length_b   1.000
_cell.length_c   1.000
_cell.angle_alpha   90.00
_cell.angle_beta   90.00
_cell.angle_gamma   90.00
#
_symmetry.space_group_name_H-M   'P 1'
#
loop_
_entity.id
_entity.type
_entity.pdbx_description
1 polymer ?
#
loop_
_entity_poly.entity_id
_entity_poly.type
_entity_poly.pdbx_seq_one_letter_code
_entity_poly.pdbx_strand_id
1 'polypeptide(L)'
;MSRRFREKSSAYAQRSRRRGLGIRRIAGETLLLVQFLVISAAATQSGSVDFAELTQALRAFQEKPSAETAASVRALLPREGQLKFDDSAQARAAREALDDGLPTLEAQVEAVDRDAIRLGFQLLAVADAPISKSLNAILGRLITTDARVFLEELLRWRTELKPRTLGQLVGTLGKEYVEQDHEAVCEEIQRRIDALLAVNEAALTEARDECVNELRQRRPRCG
;
A
#
# COMPACT_ATOMS: atom_id res chain seq x y z
N MET A 1 18.71 49.35 -27.84
CA MET A 1 17.98 49.78 -26.62
C MET A 1 18.17 48.70 -25.54
N SER A 2 19.35 48.51 -24.94
CA SER A 2 19.86 49.20 -23.73
C SER A 2 18.80 49.71 -22.75
N ARG A 3 18.44 48.91 -21.74
CA ARG A 3 18.28 49.39 -20.36
C ARG A 3 18.72 48.34 -19.35
N ARG A 4 19.81 48.68 -18.64
CA ARG A 4 20.28 48.10 -17.39
C ARG A 4 19.26 48.42 -16.28
N PHE A 5 19.02 47.50 -15.36
CA PHE A 5 18.63 47.83 -14.00
C PHE A 5 19.47 47.02 -13.02
N ARG A 6 20.03 47.76 -12.06
CA ARG A 6 21.06 47.38 -11.09
C ARG A 6 20.58 47.99 -9.79
N GLU A 7 20.27 47.19 -8.77
CA GLU A 7 20.14 47.62 -7.37
C GLU A 7 20.15 46.35 -6.51
N LYS A 8 21.24 46.03 -5.80
CA LYS A 8 21.77 46.61 -4.56
C LYS A 8 20.97 46.22 -3.30
N SER A 9 21.66 45.43 -2.46
CA SER A 9 21.76 45.58 -1.01
C SER A 9 20.56 45.18 -0.14
N SER A 10 20.79 44.23 0.77
CA SER A 10 20.65 44.52 2.20
C SER A 10 21.33 43.44 3.04
N ALA A 11 22.41 43.85 3.71
CA ALA A 11 23.02 43.14 4.81
C ALA A 11 22.33 43.58 6.11
N TYR A 12 21.90 42.63 6.92
CA TYR A 12 21.57 42.80 8.34
C TYR A 12 22.27 41.64 9.08
N ALA A 13 23.43 41.84 9.70
CA ALA A 13 23.65 42.53 10.96
C ALA A 13 22.87 41.92 12.16
N GLN A 14 23.53 40.96 12.81
CA GLN A 14 24.00 41.12 14.20
C GLN A 14 22.92 41.23 15.30
N ARG A 15 22.77 40.18 16.11
CA ARG A 15 22.69 40.34 17.58
C ARG A 15 22.92 39.04 18.36
N SER A 16 24.11 39.02 18.96
CA SER A 16 24.48 38.35 20.21
C SER A 16 23.51 38.60 21.36
N ARG A 17 23.61 37.74 22.40
CA ARG A 17 23.12 37.83 23.81
C ARG A 17 21.90 36.93 24.04
N ARG A 18 21.79 36.16 25.13
CA ARG A 18 22.53 36.11 26.40
C ARG A 18 22.14 34.82 27.12
N ARG A 19 23.14 34.23 27.78
CA ARG A 19 23.11 33.57 29.09
C ARG A 19 21.73 33.32 29.72
N GLY A 20 21.47 32.05 30.00
CA GLY A 20 20.41 31.59 30.90
C GLY A 20 20.68 30.16 31.36
N LEU A 21 21.88 29.89 31.89
CA LEU A 21 22.14 28.70 32.69
C LEU A 21 21.29 28.79 33.97
N GLY A 22 20.08 28.23 33.92
CA GLY A 22 19.22 27.98 35.06
C GLY A 22 19.32 26.51 35.45
N ILE A 23 20.38 26.15 36.15
CA ILE A 23 20.50 24.87 36.85
C ILE A 23 19.46 24.90 37.98
N ARG A 24 18.35 24.18 37.80
CA ARG A 24 17.50 23.75 38.92
C ARG A 24 17.63 22.25 39.07
N ARG A 25 18.53 21.88 39.99
CA ARG A 25 18.57 20.56 40.63
C ARG A 25 17.22 20.33 41.32
N ILE A 26 16.45 19.39 40.81
CA ILE A 26 15.50 18.64 41.64
C ILE A 26 16.04 17.22 41.65
N ALA A 27 16.83 16.96 42.68
CA ALA A 27 17.14 15.62 43.13
C ALA A 27 15.81 15.01 43.60
N GLY A 28 15.39 13.97 42.92
CA GLY A 28 14.17 13.21 43.18
C GLY A 28 14.39 11.82 42.61
N GLU A 29 15.32 11.11 43.23
CA GLU A 29 15.60 9.70 42.99
C GLU A 29 14.35 8.89 43.30
N THR A 30 13.69 8.40 42.27
CA THR A 30 12.91 7.17 42.37
C THR A 30 13.18 6.40 41.08
N LEU A 31 14.33 5.72 41.10
CA LEU A 31 14.78 4.78 40.08
C LEU A 31 13.86 3.55 40.12
N LEU A 32 12.65 3.68 39.58
CA LEU A 32 11.75 2.57 39.33
C LEU A 32 12.21 1.91 38.02
N LEU A 33 13.22 1.06 38.17
CA LEU A 33 13.66 0.05 37.21
C LEU A 33 12.50 -0.94 37.00
N VAL A 34 11.45 -0.51 36.30
CA VAL A 34 10.47 -1.44 35.75
C VAL A 34 11.16 -2.09 34.56
N GLN A 35 11.82 -3.22 34.84
CA GLN A 35 12.22 -4.17 33.82
C GLN A 35 10.94 -4.72 33.19
N PHE A 36 10.38 -3.98 32.23
CA PHE A 36 9.51 -4.55 31.23
C PHE A 36 10.38 -5.44 30.35
N LEU A 37 10.68 -6.65 30.86
CA LEU A 37 10.90 -7.81 30.02
C LEU A 37 9.57 -8.03 29.27
N VAL A 38 9.38 -7.25 28.20
CA VAL A 38 8.49 -7.65 27.12
C VAL A 38 9.22 -8.82 26.47
N ILE A 39 9.04 -10.00 27.06
CA ILE A 39 9.28 -11.26 26.39
C ILE A 39 8.24 -11.25 25.28
N SER A 40 8.59 -10.65 24.14
CA SER A 40 7.91 -10.91 22.88
C SER A 40 8.15 -12.39 22.64
N ALA A 41 7.26 -13.22 23.18
CA ALA A 41 7.06 -14.57 22.73
C ALA A 41 6.79 -14.42 21.24
N ALA A 42 7.83 -14.60 20.44
CA ALA A 42 7.71 -14.91 19.04
C ALA A 42 7.08 -16.29 18.98
N ALA A 43 5.77 -16.34 19.28
CA ALA A 43 4.94 -17.45 18.95
C ALA A 43 5.06 -17.57 17.44
N THR A 44 5.86 -18.52 17.00
CA THR A 44 5.80 -19.06 15.65
C THR A 44 4.37 -19.52 15.45
N GLN A 45 3.50 -18.63 14.96
CA GLN A 45 2.15 -18.92 14.51
C GLN A 45 2.25 -19.82 13.28
N SER A 46 2.48 -21.10 13.55
CA SER A 46 2.21 -22.21 12.63
C SER A 46 0.73 -22.62 12.68
N GLY A 47 -0.11 -21.86 13.40
CA GLY A 47 -1.48 -22.23 13.73
C GLY A 47 -2.49 -21.44 12.93
N SER A 48 -3.56 -22.13 12.54
CA SER A 48 -4.80 -21.64 11.92
C SER A 48 -5.13 -20.16 12.17
N VAL A 49 -5.54 -19.45 11.10
CA VAL A 49 -6.07 -18.08 11.18
C VAL A 49 -7.29 -18.04 12.10
N ASP A 50 -7.29 -17.14 13.09
CA ASP A 50 -8.47 -16.84 13.88
C ASP A 50 -9.43 -15.96 13.06
N PHE A 51 -10.42 -16.61 12.44
CA PHE A 51 -11.38 -15.91 11.59
C PHE A 51 -12.30 -14.96 12.38
N ALA A 52 -12.52 -15.18 13.68
CA ALA A 52 -13.34 -14.28 14.48
C ALA A 52 -12.60 -12.97 14.73
N GLU A 53 -11.32 -13.04 15.13
CA GLU A 53 -10.46 -11.86 15.28
C GLU A 53 -10.26 -11.15 13.93
N LEU A 54 -10.05 -11.90 12.85
CA LEU A 54 -9.90 -11.32 11.51
C LEU A 54 -11.17 -10.56 11.08
N THR A 55 -12.35 -11.11 11.35
CA THR A 55 -13.64 -10.45 11.08
C THR A 55 -13.74 -9.12 11.84
N GLN A 56 -13.38 -9.11 13.12
CA GLN A 56 -13.41 -7.90 13.94
C GLN A 56 -12.43 -6.85 13.44
N ALA A 57 -11.20 -7.25 13.09
CA ALA A 57 -10.18 -6.35 12.55
C ALA A 57 -10.61 -5.74 11.21
N LEU A 58 -11.22 -6.54 10.31
CA LEU A 58 -11.75 -6.07 9.03
C LEU A 58 -12.86 -5.03 9.23
N ARG A 59 -13.82 -5.29 10.14
CA ARG A 59 -14.88 -4.33 10.46
C ARG A 59 -14.34 -3.05 11.09
N ALA A 60 -13.34 -3.15 11.97
CA ALA A 60 -12.68 -1.98 12.54
C ALA A 60 -11.98 -1.14 11.46
N PHE A 61 -11.33 -1.78 10.48
CA PHE A 61 -10.75 -1.10 9.34
C PHE A 61 -11.81 -0.44 8.44
N GLN A 62 -12.95 -1.10 8.22
CA GLN A 62 -14.08 -0.53 7.48
C GLN A 62 -14.65 0.72 8.15
N GLU A 63 -14.90 0.67 9.45
CA GLU A 63 -15.50 1.76 10.22
C GLU A 63 -14.53 2.94 10.36
N LYS A 64 -13.25 2.65 10.59
CA LYS A 64 -12.22 3.66 10.81
C LYS A 64 -10.91 3.23 10.12
N PRO A 65 -10.76 3.47 8.81
CA PRO A 65 -9.53 3.16 8.10
C PRO A 65 -8.38 4.02 8.64
N SER A 66 -7.30 3.37 9.05
CA SER A 66 -6.11 3.99 9.61
C SER A 66 -4.92 3.02 9.58
N ALA A 67 -3.72 3.54 9.82
CA ALA A 67 -2.51 2.71 9.95
C ALA A 67 -2.66 1.63 11.05
N GLU A 68 -3.31 1.95 12.17
CA GLU A 68 -3.52 1.03 13.29
C GLU A 68 -4.47 -0.12 12.91
N THR A 69 -5.62 0.20 12.32
CA THR A 69 -6.60 -0.81 11.91
C THR A 69 -6.08 -1.65 10.74
N ALA A 70 -5.34 -1.05 9.79
CA ALA A 70 -4.66 -1.79 8.72
C ALA A 70 -3.59 -2.75 9.27
N ALA A 71 -2.76 -2.29 10.21
CA ALA A 71 -1.76 -3.13 10.87
C ALA A 71 -2.41 -4.29 11.64
N SER A 72 -3.56 -4.06 12.25
CA SER A 72 -4.33 -5.07 12.99
C SER A 72 -4.81 -6.19 12.06
N VAL A 73 -5.37 -5.85 10.90
CA VAL A 73 -5.74 -6.84 9.87
C VAL A 73 -4.51 -7.61 9.40
N ARG A 74 -3.43 -6.90 9.05
CA ARG A 74 -2.18 -7.51 8.55
C ARG A 74 -1.54 -8.48 9.54
N ALA A 75 -1.66 -8.22 10.84
CA ALA A 75 -1.11 -9.08 11.89
C ALA A 75 -1.80 -10.45 11.97
N LEU A 76 -3.05 -10.53 11.50
CA LEU A 76 -3.88 -11.75 11.52
C LEU A 76 -3.82 -12.53 10.20
N LEU A 77 -3.28 -11.94 9.14
CA LEU A 77 -3.09 -12.63 7.86
C LEU A 77 -1.91 -13.60 7.93
N PRO A 78 -2.01 -14.76 7.26
CA PRO A 78 -0.88 -15.68 7.17
C PRO A 78 0.29 -14.99 6.43
N ARG A 79 1.52 -15.25 6.88
CA ARG A 79 2.73 -14.70 6.24
C ARG A 79 3.06 -15.38 4.92
N GLU A 80 2.69 -16.66 4.81
CA GLU A 80 2.95 -17.50 3.65
C GLU A 80 1.71 -18.35 3.33
N GLY A 81 1.59 -18.74 2.07
CA GLY A 81 0.49 -19.57 1.59
C GLY A 81 -0.80 -18.79 1.34
N GLN A 82 -1.90 -19.52 1.19
CA GLN A 82 -3.20 -18.93 0.90
C GLN A 82 -4.08 -18.92 2.15
N LEU A 83 -4.86 -17.87 2.30
CA LEU A 83 -6.00 -17.80 3.21
C LEU A 83 -7.06 -18.78 2.71
N LYS A 84 -7.22 -19.90 3.43
CA LYS A 84 -8.20 -20.93 3.11
C LYS A 84 -9.42 -20.74 3.99
N PHE A 85 -10.46 -20.12 3.44
CA PHE A 85 -11.77 -20.09 4.08
C PHE A 85 -12.38 -21.50 4.06
N ASP A 86 -12.63 -22.06 5.23
CA ASP A 86 -13.38 -23.32 5.37
C ASP A 86 -14.90 -23.05 5.43
N ASP A 87 -15.69 -24.09 5.67
CA ASP A 87 -17.15 -24.01 5.76
C ASP A 87 -17.68 -23.54 7.13
N SER A 88 -16.79 -23.14 8.05
CA SER A 88 -17.20 -22.63 9.35
C SER A 88 -17.95 -21.30 9.22
N ALA A 89 -18.82 -21.02 10.20
CA ALA A 89 -19.53 -19.75 10.26
C ALA A 89 -18.55 -18.57 10.40
N GLN A 90 -17.43 -18.76 11.13
CA GLN A 90 -16.41 -17.72 11.29
C GLN A 90 -15.68 -17.44 9.98
N ALA A 91 -15.26 -18.46 9.23
CA ALA A 91 -14.59 -18.25 7.94
C ALA A 91 -15.50 -17.55 6.92
N ARG A 92 -16.79 -17.91 6.88
CA ARG A 92 -17.77 -17.21 6.03
C ARG A 92 -17.94 -15.74 6.43
N ALA A 93 -18.06 -15.45 7.72
CA ALA A 93 -18.17 -14.09 8.23
C ALA A 93 -16.91 -13.26 7.93
N ALA A 94 -15.71 -13.85 8.04
CA ALA A 94 -14.47 -13.18 7.68
C ALA A 94 -14.37 -12.90 6.18
N ARG A 95 -14.83 -13.83 5.34
CA ARG A 95 -14.91 -13.65 3.89
C ARG A 95 -15.87 -12.53 3.50
N GLU A 96 -17.06 -12.51 4.10
CA GLU A 96 -18.07 -11.46 3.89
C GLU A 96 -17.53 -10.10 4.33
N ALA A 97 -16.95 -10.00 5.54
CA ALA A 97 -16.32 -8.77 6.00
C ALA A 97 -15.14 -8.32 5.11
N LEU A 98 -14.40 -9.26 4.52
CA LEU A 98 -13.35 -8.89 3.58
C LEU A 98 -13.94 -8.31 2.29
N ASP A 99 -14.99 -8.94 1.73
CA ASP A 99 -15.66 -8.47 0.52
C ASP A 99 -16.31 -7.09 0.72
N ASP A 100 -17.06 -6.92 1.82
CA ASP A 100 -17.66 -5.66 2.23
C ASP A 100 -16.62 -4.55 2.49
N GLY A 101 -15.38 -4.94 2.81
CA GLY A 101 -14.27 -4.02 3.09
C GLY A 101 -13.52 -3.56 1.86
N LEU A 102 -13.71 -4.20 0.70
CA LEU A 102 -13.01 -3.85 -0.53
C LEU A 102 -13.26 -2.40 -0.99
N PRO A 103 -14.49 -1.84 -0.94
CA PRO A 103 -14.71 -0.44 -1.27
C PRO A 103 -13.97 0.53 -0.35
N THR A 104 -13.87 0.22 0.95
CA THR A 104 -13.08 1.04 1.88
C THR A 104 -11.60 0.97 1.54
N LEU A 105 -11.07 -0.23 1.27
CA LEU A 105 -9.68 -0.42 0.84
C LEU A 105 -9.39 0.35 -0.45
N GLU A 106 -10.30 0.27 -1.43
CA GLU A 106 -10.21 0.99 -2.70
C GLU A 106 -10.08 2.50 -2.49
N ALA A 107 -10.98 3.10 -1.69
CA ALA A 107 -10.91 4.52 -1.38
C ALA A 107 -9.59 4.94 -0.71
N GLN A 108 -9.02 4.09 0.17
CA GLN A 108 -7.73 4.36 0.80
C GLN A 108 -6.55 4.21 -0.17
N VAL A 109 -6.60 3.27 -1.10
CA VAL A 109 -5.59 3.10 -2.15
C VAL A 109 -5.60 4.29 -3.12
N GLU A 110 -6.79 4.78 -3.49
CA GLU A 110 -6.95 5.99 -4.31
C GLU A 110 -6.43 7.25 -3.59
N ALA A 111 -6.56 7.31 -2.26
CA ALA A 111 -5.97 8.35 -1.43
C ALA A 111 -4.45 8.18 -1.19
N VAL A 112 -3.83 7.15 -1.78
CA VAL A 112 -2.41 6.81 -1.65
C VAL A 112 -1.98 6.55 -0.19
N ASP A 113 -2.89 6.00 0.63
CA ASP A 113 -2.56 5.59 1.99
C ASP A 113 -1.60 4.38 1.96
N ARG A 114 -0.37 4.59 2.44
CA ARG A 114 0.70 3.59 2.36
C ARG A 114 0.40 2.32 3.15
N ASP A 115 -0.33 2.40 4.26
CA ASP A 115 -0.62 1.24 5.10
C ASP A 115 -1.77 0.41 4.53
N ALA A 116 -2.78 1.07 3.94
CA ALA A 116 -3.83 0.42 3.16
C ALA A 116 -3.26 -0.25 1.90
N ILE A 117 -2.36 0.40 1.16
CA ILE A 117 -1.70 -0.20 0.00
C ILE A 117 -0.93 -1.46 0.41
N ARG A 118 -0.14 -1.41 1.49
CA ARG A 118 0.55 -2.58 2.03
C ARG A 118 -0.40 -3.70 2.41
N LEU A 119 -1.53 -3.36 3.05
CA LEU A 119 -2.57 -4.33 3.37
C LEU A 119 -3.13 -4.96 2.09
N GLY A 120 -3.40 -4.18 1.05
CA GLY A 120 -3.90 -4.68 -0.24
C GLY A 120 -2.93 -5.67 -0.90
N PHE A 121 -1.62 -5.36 -0.95
CA PHE A 121 -0.62 -6.29 -1.46
C PHE A 121 -0.49 -7.57 -0.61
N GLN A 122 -0.53 -7.44 0.73
CA GLN A 122 -0.50 -8.60 1.62
C GLN A 122 -1.74 -9.50 1.42
N LEU A 123 -2.93 -8.90 1.29
CA LEU A 123 -4.16 -9.60 0.97
C LEU A 123 -4.05 -10.29 -0.39
N LEU A 124 -3.49 -9.63 -1.40
CA LEU A 124 -3.31 -10.22 -2.73
C LEU A 124 -2.42 -11.47 -2.72
N ALA A 125 -1.37 -11.48 -1.89
CA ALA A 125 -0.48 -12.63 -1.74
C ALA A 125 -1.21 -13.87 -1.18
N VAL A 126 -2.20 -13.66 -0.31
CA VAL A 126 -2.89 -14.74 0.40
C VAL A 126 -4.30 -15.05 -0.13
N ALA A 127 -4.89 -14.15 -0.93
CA ALA A 127 -6.28 -14.27 -1.37
C ALA A 127 -6.56 -15.50 -2.26
N ASP A 128 -7.84 -15.90 -2.28
CA ASP A 128 -8.38 -16.85 -3.25
C ASP A 128 -8.72 -16.14 -4.58
N ALA A 129 -9.13 -16.93 -5.59
CA ALA A 129 -9.33 -16.40 -6.94
C ALA A 129 -10.39 -15.28 -7.02
N PRO A 130 -11.59 -15.38 -6.43
CA PRO A 130 -12.58 -14.30 -6.46
C PRO A 130 -12.08 -12.98 -5.89
N ILE A 131 -11.50 -13.00 -4.68
CA ILE A 131 -11.03 -11.77 -4.01
C ILE A 131 -9.81 -11.20 -4.73
N SER A 132 -8.91 -12.04 -5.23
CA SER A 132 -7.71 -11.59 -5.95
C SER A 132 -8.06 -10.77 -7.20
N LYS A 133 -9.17 -11.04 -7.89
CA LYS A 133 -9.59 -10.26 -9.06
C LYS A 133 -9.93 -8.81 -8.68
N SER A 134 -10.68 -8.62 -7.59
CA SER A 134 -11.02 -7.29 -7.09
C SER A 134 -9.77 -6.55 -6.59
N LEU A 135 -8.89 -7.24 -5.85
CA LEU A 135 -7.62 -6.65 -5.38
C LEU A 135 -6.70 -6.25 -6.54
N ASN A 136 -6.61 -7.07 -7.59
CA ASN A 136 -5.84 -6.73 -8.80
C ASN A 136 -6.37 -5.45 -9.46
N ALA A 137 -7.70 -5.29 -9.55
CA ALA A 137 -8.30 -4.06 -10.08
C ALA A 137 -7.94 -2.86 -9.19
N ILE A 138 -8.19 -2.95 -7.87
CA ILE A 138 -7.95 -1.88 -6.89
C ILE A 138 -6.48 -1.44 -6.92
N LEU A 139 -5.55 -2.38 -6.76
CA LEU A 139 -4.12 -2.09 -6.74
C LEU A 139 -3.60 -1.65 -8.12
N GLY A 140 -4.19 -2.14 -9.20
CA GLY A 140 -3.87 -1.73 -10.57
C GLY A 140 -4.17 -0.26 -10.86
N ARG A 141 -5.20 0.32 -10.22
CA ARG A 141 -5.49 1.78 -10.32
C ARG A 141 -4.36 2.64 -9.79
N LEU A 142 -3.60 2.13 -8.81
CA LEU A 142 -2.48 2.86 -8.23
C LEU A 142 -1.40 3.19 -9.28
N ILE A 143 -1.33 2.44 -10.38
CA ILE A 143 -0.40 2.71 -11.48
C ILE A 143 -0.63 4.12 -12.06
N THR A 144 -1.89 4.53 -12.28
CA THR A 144 -2.20 5.85 -12.84
C THR A 144 -2.26 6.95 -11.78
N THR A 145 -2.52 6.60 -10.52
CA THR A 145 -2.54 7.57 -9.39
C THR A 145 -1.12 7.90 -8.88
N ASP A 146 -0.31 6.89 -8.57
CA ASP A 146 1.09 7.04 -8.16
C ASP A 146 1.90 5.78 -8.50
N ALA A 147 2.40 5.72 -9.74
CA ALA A 147 3.18 4.60 -10.26
C ALA A 147 4.42 4.26 -9.42
N ARG A 148 5.04 5.27 -8.78
CA ARG A 148 6.23 5.06 -7.95
C ARG A 148 5.87 4.27 -6.69
N VAL A 149 4.79 4.64 -6.00
CA VAL A 149 4.29 3.89 -4.84
C VAL A 149 3.95 2.45 -5.22
N PHE A 150 3.27 2.27 -6.36
CA PHE A 150 2.93 0.93 -6.87
C PHE A 150 4.18 0.07 -7.06
N LEU A 151 5.21 0.59 -7.74
CA LEU A 151 6.45 -0.15 -8.02
C LEU A 151 7.25 -0.45 -6.75
N GLU A 152 7.31 0.48 -5.80
CA GLU A 152 7.96 0.28 -4.50
C GLU A 152 7.33 -0.89 -3.72
N GLU A 153 6.00 -0.95 -3.67
CA GLU A 153 5.30 -2.03 -2.97
C GLU A 153 5.32 -3.34 -3.77
N LEU A 154 5.22 -3.29 -5.11
CA LEU A 154 5.41 -4.48 -5.95
C LEU A 154 6.77 -5.14 -5.70
N LEU A 155 7.86 -4.36 -5.65
CA LEU A 155 9.19 -4.89 -5.36
C LEU A 155 9.28 -5.52 -3.96
N ARG A 156 8.58 -4.94 -2.97
CA ARG A 156 8.55 -5.50 -1.61
C ARG A 156 7.88 -6.86 -1.56
N TRP A 157 6.81 -7.05 -2.33
CA TRP A 157 5.98 -8.26 -2.28
C TRP A 157 6.26 -9.25 -3.42
N ARG A 158 7.23 -8.96 -4.30
CA ARG A 158 7.50 -9.75 -5.51
C ARG A 158 7.81 -11.22 -5.24
N THR A 159 8.38 -11.52 -4.08
CA THR A 159 8.76 -12.88 -3.67
C THR A 159 7.58 -13.69 -3.14
N GLU A 160 6.59 -13.01 -2.56
CA GLU A 160 5.38 -13.60 -2.00
C GLU A 160 4.26 -13.70 -3.05
N LEU A 161 4.24 -12.80 -4.03
CA LEU A 161 3.29 -12.85 -5.14
C LEU A 161 3.59 -14.02 -6.07
N LYS A 162 2.54 -14.73 -6.49
CA LYS A 162 2.69 -15.84 -7.45
C LYS A 162 3.16 -15.30 -8.81
N PRO A 163 3.96 -16.05 -9.59
CA PRO A 163 4.48 -15.59 -10.88
C PRO A 163 3.42 -15.13 -11.89
N ARG A 164 2.22 -15.73 -11.86
CA ARG A 164 1.11 -15.36 -12.76
C ARG A 164 0.39 -14.08 -12.33
N THR A 165 0.67 -13.56 -11.14
CA THR A 165 -0.06 -12.43 -10.56
C THR A 165 0.33 -11.11 -11.20
N LEU A 166 1.56 -10.94 -11.71
CA LEU A 166 1.99 -9.65 -12.25
C LEU A 166 1.10 -9.17 -13.40
N GLY A 167 0.92 -10.00 -14.43
CA GLY A 167 0.07 -9.65 -15.55
C GLY A 167 -1.41 -9.44 -15.18
N GLN A 168 -1.91 -10.17 -14.19
CA GLN A 168 -3.27 -9.94 -13.67
C GLN A 168 -3.35 -8.62 -12.90
N LEU A 169 -2.37 -8.32 -12.06
CA LEU A 169 -2.29 -7.10 -11.26
C LEU A 169 -2.24 -5.85 -12.14
N VAL A 170 -1.37 -5.83 -13.15
CA VAL A 170 -1.26 -4.66 -14.04
C VAL A 170 -2.39 -4.59 -15.07
N GLY A 171 -2.86 -5.75 -15.55
CA GLY A 171 -3.81 -5.84 -16.66
C GLY A 171 -5.28 -5.89 -16.27
N THR A 172 -5.63 -6.09 -14.99
CA THR A 172 -7.02 -6.03 -14.55
C THR A 172 -7.43 -4.56 -14.43
N LEU A 173 -8.36 -4.12 -15.29
CA LEU A 173 -8.76 -2.71 -15.34
C LEU A 173 -9.86 -2.37 -14.34
N GLY A 174 -10.77 -3.30 -14.05
CA GLY A 174 -11.92 -3.08 -13.19
C GLY A 174 -13.24 -3.48 -13.88
N LYS A 175 -14.34 -3.46 -13.13
CA LYS A 175 -15.67 -3.81 -13.64
C LYS A 175 -16.22 -2.76 -14.62
N GLU A 176 -15.77 -1.52 -14.47
CA GLU A 176 -16.16 -0.38 -15.28
C GLU A 176 -15.66 -0.45 -16.74
N TYR A 177 -14.69 -1.33 -17.04
CA TYR A 177 -14.16 -1.59 -18.38
C TYR A 177 -14.72 -2.86 -19.06
N VAL A 178 -15.62 -3.60 -18.42
CA VAL A 178 -16.14 -4.88 -18.96
C VAL A 178 -17.01 -4.66 -20.20
N GLU A 179 -17.82 -3.61 -20.19
CA GLU A 179 -18.78 -3.27 -21.26
C GLU A 179 -18.32 -2.07 -22.10
N GLN A 180 -17.10 -1.59 -21.90
CA GLN A 180 -16.56 -0.46 -22.66
C GLN A 180 -16.10 -0.91 -24.04
N ASP A 181 -16.06 0.03 -24.97
CA ASP A 181 -15.46 -0.23 -26.26
C ASP A 181 -13.96 -0.52 -26.15
N HIS A 182 -13.41 -1.10 -27.22
CA HIS A 182 -11.99 -1.43 -27.27
C HIS A 182 -11.10 -0.18 -27.17
N GLU A 183 -11.59 0.99 -27.58
CA GLU A 183 -10.83 2.25 -27.56
C GLU A 183 -10.58 2.71 -26.13
N ALA A 184 -11.61 2.75 -25.27
CA ALA A 184 -11.49 3.09 -23.86
C ALA A 184 -10.55 2.13 -23.10
N VAL A 185 -10.60 0.83 -23.40
CA VAL A 185 -9.67 -0.16 -22.83
C VAL A 185 -8.23 0.12 -23.29
N CYS A 186 -8.05 0.44 -24.56
CA CYS A 186 -6.75 0.79 -25.13
C CYS A 186 -6.15 2.06 -24.52
N GLU A 187 -6.98 3.09 -24.34
CA GLU A 187 -6.59 4.35 -23.69
C GLU A 187 -6.15 4.11 -22.24
N GLU A 188 -6.91 3.34 -21.47
CA GLU A 188 -6.54 3.04 -20.08
C GLU A 188 -5.22 2.28 -19.98
N ILE A 189 -5.00 1.27 -20.82
CA ILE A 189 -3.72 0.55 -20.86
C ILE A 189 -2.57 1.50 -21.23
N GLN A 190 -2.79 2.40 -22.19
CA GLN A 190 -1.77 3.38 -22.56
C GLN A 190 -1.47 4.34 -21.41
N ARG A 191 -2.50 4.85 -20.69
CA ARG A 191 -2.31 5.68 -19.50
C ARG A 191 -1.46 5.00 -18.43
N ARG A 192 -1.70 3.70 -18.17
CA ARG A 192 -0.89 2.91 -17.23
C ARG A 192 0.56 2.79 -17.71
N ILE A 193 0.79 2.51 -18.99
CA ILE A 193 2.15 2.43 -19.57
C ILE A 193 2.87 3.77 -19.42
N ASP A 194 2.22 4.88 -19.76
CA ASP A 194 2.82 6.21 -19.69
C ASP A 194 3.16 6.60 -18.24
N ALA A 195 2.28 6.29 -17.28
CA ALA A 195 2.51 6.52 -15.86
C ALA A 195 3.70 5.70 -15.34
N LEU A 196 3.84 4.44 -15.75
CA LEU A 196 5.01 3.61 -15.40
C LEU A 196 6.30 4.18 -16.00
N LEU A 197 6.28 4.56 -17.28
CA LEU A 197 7.46 5.10 -17.98
C LEU A 197 7.90 6.47 -17.42
N ALA A 198 7.02 7.19 -16.73
CA ALA A 198 7.37 8.43 -16.03
C ALA A 198 8.24 8.21 -14.77
N VAL A 199 8.32 6.99 -14.25
CA VAL A 199 9.16 6.61 -13.10
C VAL A 199 10.61 6.37 -13.58
N ASN A 200 11.55 7.19 -13.12
CA ASN A 200 12.92 7.25 -13.62
C ASN A 200 13.97 6.72 -12.62
N GLU A 201 13.54 6.26 -11.46
CA GLU A 201 14.39 5.73 -10.41
C GLU A 201 15.06 4.42 -10.85
N ALA A 202 16.39 4.38 -10.80
CA ALA A 202 17.16 3.20 -11.22
C ALA A 202 16.76 1.93 -10.44
N ALA A 203 16.44 2.07 -9.16
CA ALA A 203 16.02 0.96 -8.31
C ALA A 203 14.67 0.33 -8.70
N LEU A 204 13.85 1.05 -9.48
CA LEU A 204 12.50 0.61 -9.89
C LEU A 204 12.45 0.18 -11.37
N THR A 205 13.55 0.32 -12.10
CA THR A 205 13.60 0.12 -13.57
C THR A 205 13.22 -1.30 -13.98
N GLU A 206 13.73 -2.32 -13.30
CA GLU A 206 13.41 -3.72 -13.61
C GLU A 206 11.90 -4.00 -13.49
N ALA A 207 11.30 -3.70 -12.33
CA ALA A 207 9.87 -3.89 -12.10
C ALA A 207 9.00 -3.06 -13.07
N ARG A 208 9.40 -1.81 -13.36
CA ARG A 208 8.72 -0.95 -14.33
C ARG A 208 8.68 -1.61 -15.71
N ASP A 209 9.83 -2.09 -16.19
CA ASP A 209 9.96 -2.65 -17.53
C ASP A 209 9.17 -3.96 -17.66
N GLU A 210 9.14 -4.79 -16.61
CA GLU A 210 8.29 -5.98 -16.53
C GLU A 210 6.79 -5.63 -16.61
N CYS A 211 6.33 -4.65 -15.82
CA CYS A 211 4.94 -4.18 -15.85
C CYS A 211 4.54 -3.65 -17.24
N VAL A 212 5.41 -2.84 -17.87
CA VAL A 212 5.17 -2.30 -19.22
C VAL A 212 5.10 -3.42 -20.25
N ASN A 213 5.97 -4.42 -20.16
CA ASN A 213 5.95 -5.58 -21.04
C ASN A 213 4.64 -6.37 -20.92
N GLU A 214 4.19 -6.65 -19.69
CA GLU A 214 2.91 -7.33 -19.43
C GLU A 214 1.71 -6.55 -20.00
N LEU A 215 1.67 -5.22 -19.82
CA LEU A 215 0.61 -4.37 -20.36
C LEU A 215 0.62 -4.37 -21.90
N ARG A 216 1.79 -4.31 -22.53
CA ARG A 216 1.92 -4.34 -24.00
C ARG A 216 1.43 -5.66 -24.59
N GLN A 217 1.69 -6.79 -23.93
CA GLN A 217 1.23 -8.10 -24.38
C GLN A 217 -0.30 -8.26 -24.26
N ARG A 218 -0.93 -7.56 -23.32
CA ARG A 218 -2.37 -7.62 -23.03
C ARG A 218 -3.19 -6.58 -23.77
N ARG A 219 -2.55 -5.56 -24.35
CA ARG A 219 -3.22 -4.50 -25.09
C ARG A 219 -4.00 -5.11 -26.27
N PRO A 220 -5.31 -4.84 -26.39
CA PRO A 220 -6.06 -5.18 -27.60
C PRO A 220 -5.42 -4.54 -28.84
N ARG A 221 -5.73 -5.06 -30.03
CA ARG A 221 -5.33 -4.38 -31.28
C ARG A 221 -6.16 -3.11 -31.43
N CYS A 222 -5.58 -1.98 -31.02
CA CYS A 222 -6.12 -0.65 -31.25
C CYS A 222 -5.66 -0.21 -32.66
N GLY A 223 -6.59 0.16 -33.53
CA GLY A 223 -6.34 0.56 -34.92
C GLY A 223 -6.84 1.95 -35.21
#